data_AF-A0A9Q9EG56-F1
#
_entry.id   AF-A0A9Q9EG56-F1
#
_cell.length_a   1.000
_cell.length_b   1.000
_cell.length_c   1.000
_cell.angle_alpha   90.00
_cell.angle_beta   90.00
_cell.angle_gamma   90.00
#
_symmetry.space_group_name_H-M   'P 1'
#
loop_
_entity.id
_entity.type
_entity.pdbx_description
1 polymer ?
#
loop_
_entity_poly.entity_id
_entity_poly.type
_entity_poly.pdbx_seq_one_letter_code
_entity_poly.pdbx_strand_id
1 'polypeptide(L)'
;MASLFASLFRRAPQVPENAPCFPYTVEANPYQCKKTWPPDFTKLSQKHQFRLERRYRRRAKLKWARPNWTKGVKLAQWGSIVFVCVYGVLYLDVGDGQTPFDGIRKTYKEQFGGGAATTTADDNSPAAKQPS
;
A
#
# COMPACT_ATOMS: atom_id res chain seq x y z
N MET A 1 18.65 -3.44 -15.58
CA MET A 1 18.41 -3.28 -14.12
C MET A 1 16.94 -3.02 -13.73
N ALA A 2 15.95 -3.10 -14.64
CA ALA A 2 14.54 -2.82 -14.30
C ALA A 2 13.77 -3.99 -13.64
N SER A 3 14.38 -5.16 -13.50
CA SER A 3 13.66 -6.42 -13.22
C SER A 3 13.38 -6.70 -11.73
N LEU A 4 14.00 -5.98 -10.80
CA LEU A 4 13.83 -6.21 -9.35
C LEU A 4 12.54 -5.56 -8.80
N PHE A 5 12.19 -4.36 -9.26
CA PHE A 5 11.00 -3.64 -8.77
C PHE A 5 9.68 -4.16 -9.35
N ALA A 6 9.70 -4.73 -10.56
CA ALA A 6 8.51 -5.33 -11.19
C ALA A 6 7.96 -6.54 -10.41
N SER A 7 8.81 -7.24 -9.65
CA SER A 7 8.41 -8.40 -8.84
C SER A 7 7.51 -8.03 -7.66
N LEU A 8 7.64 -6.82 -7.11
CA LEU A 8 6.87 -6.33 -5.96
C LEU A 8 5.40 -6.08 -6.30
N PHE A 9 5.11 -5.78 -7.57
CA PHE A 9 3.78 -5.52 -8.10
C PHE A 9 3.21 -6.69 -8.90
N ARG A 10 3.83 -7.88 -8.85
CA ARG A 10 3.31 -9.06 -9.54
C ARG A 10 1.94 -9.42 -8.95
N ARG A 11 0.89 -9.14 -9.73
CA ARG A 11 -0.48 -9.54 -9.43
C ARG A 11 -0.52 -11.06 -9.25
N ALA A 12 -1.24 -11.53 -8.24
CA ALA A 12 -1.50 -12.96 -8.08
C ALA A 12 -2.03 -13.51 -9.41
N PRO A 13 -1.66 -14.75 -9.81
CA PRO A 13 -2.20 -15.34 -11.03
C PRO A 13 -3.73 -15.23 -10.98
N GLN A 14 -4.33 -14.65 -12.02
CA GLN A 14 -5.78 -14.60 -12.12
C GLN A 14 -6.28 -16.04 -12.05
N VAL A 15 -7.38 -16.25 -11.32
CA VAL A 15 -8.11 -17.51 -11.43
C VAL A 15 -8.41 -17.69 -12.93
N PRO A 16 -8.05 -18.84 -13.54
CA PRO A 16 -8.29 -19.03 -14.96
C PRO A 16 -9.77 -18.79 -15.24
N GLU A 17 -10.06 -17.89 -16.20
CA GLU A 17 -11.43 -17.51 -16.60
C GLU A 17 -12.24 -18.74 -17.02
N ASN A 18 -11.54 -19.72 -17.61
CA ASN A 18 -12.05 -21.06 -17.84
C ASN A 18 -11.95 -21.91 -16.57
N ALA A 19 -12.82 -21.63 -15.59
CA ALA A 19 -13.08 -22.62 -14.55
C ALA A 19 -13.61 -23.90 -15.24
N PRO A 20 -13.07 -25.10 -14.95
CA PRO A 20 -13.61 -26.32 -15.52
C PRO A 20 -15.08 -26.44 -15.13
N CYS A 21 -15.97 -26.32 -16.12
CA CYS A 21 -17.39 -26.61 -15.96
C CYS A 21 -17.53 -28.12 -15.81
N PHE A 22 -17.80 -28.60 -14.60
CA PHE A 22 -18.05 -30.01 -14.37
C PHE A 22 -19.45 -30.35 -14.90
N PRO A 23 -19.59 -31.23 -15.90
CA PRO A 23 -20.89 -31.56 -16.49
C PRO A 23 -21.75 -32.45 -15.57
N TYR A 24 -21.22 -32.83 -14.40
CA TYR A 24 -21.88 -33.72 -13.45
C TYR A 24 -22.22 -32.97 -12.16
N THR A 25 -23.46 -33.13 -11.72
CA THR A 25 -23.88 -32.77 -10.36
C THR A 25 -23.39 -33.84 -9.38
N VAL A 26 -23.41 -33.56 -8.07
CA VAL A 26 -22.96 -34.52 -7.03
C VAL A 26 -23.67 -35.88 -7.17
N GLU A 27 -24.93 -35.88 -7.58
CA GLU A 27 -25.77 -37.07 -7.76
C GLU A 27 -25.56 -37.76 -9.11
N ALA A 28 -25.23 -37.01 -10.16
CA ALA A 28 -25.09 -37.51 -11.53
C ALA A 28 -23.65 -37.93 -11.90
N ASN A 29 -22.72 -37.89 -10.95
CA ASN A 29 -21.31 -38.18 -11.21
C ASN A 29 -21.05 -39.70 -11.28
N PRO A 30 -20.58 -40.24 -12.43
CA PRO A 30 -20.23 -41.66 -12.55
C PRO A 30 -19.05 -42.07 -11.65
N TYR A 31 -18.23 -41.10 -11.22
CA TYR A 31 -17.09 -41.32 -10.32
C TYR A 31 -17.42 -40.88 -8.90
N GLN A 32 -18.00 -41.79 -8.11
CA GLN A 32 -18.30 -41.52 -6.71
C GLN A 32 -17.04 -41.51 -5.83
N CYS A 33 -17.01 -40.61 -4.86
CA CYS A 33 -15.93 -40.55 -3.88
C CYS A 33 -15.94 -41.82 -3.01
N LYS A 34 -14.85 -42.61 -3.04
CA LYS A 34 -14.69 -43.80 -2.18
C LYS A 34 -14.81 -43.51 -0.68
N LYS A 35 -14.59 -42.25 -0.28
CA LYS A 35 -14.73 -41.77 1.10
C LYS A 35 -15.54 -40.48 1.07
N THR A 36 -16.70 -40.49 1.71
CA THR A 36 -17.51 -39.28 1.91
C THR A 36 -16.76 -38.30 2.80
N TRP A 37 -16.65 -37.07 2.32
CA TRP A 37 -16.25 -35.92 3.13
C TRP A 37 -17.53 -35.16 3.52
N PRO A 38 -17.66 -34.63 4.75
CA PRO A 38 -16.74 -34.63 5.88
C PRO A 38 -16.65 -35.99 6.59
N PRO A 39 -15.50 -36.33 7.20
CA PRO A 39 -15.40 -37.52 8.03
C PRO A 39 -16.19 -37.31 9.33
N ASP A 40 -16.83 -38.36 9.83
CA ASP A 40 -17.45 -38.35 11.15
C ASP A 40 -16.36 -38.17 12.22
N PHE A 41 -16.26 -36.97 12.79
CA PHE A 41 -15.22 -36.66 13.77
C PHE A 41 -15.34 -37.51 15.04
N THR A 42 -16.54 -37.93 15.41
CA THR A 42 -16.81 -38.78 16.59
C THR A 42 -16.21 -40.18 16.49
N LYS A 43 -16.02 -40.70 15.27
CA LYS A 43 -15.45 -42.03 15.01
C LYS A 43 -13.92 -42.00 14.87
N LEU A 44 -13.32 -40.81 14.89
CA LEU A 44 -11.90 -40.58 14.66
C LEU A 44 -11.11 -40.60 15.97
N SER A 45 -9.95 -41.26 15.99
CA SER A 45 -9.01 -41.17 17.11
C SER A 45 -8.59 -39.71 17.38
N GLN A 46 -8.47 -39.34 18.66
CA GLN A 46 -8.06 -38.00 19.12
C GLN A 46 -6.79 -37.48 18.43
N LYS A 47 -5.81 -38.37 18.21
CA LYS A 47 -4.56 -38.02 17.50
C LYS A 47 -4.83 -37.61 16.05
N HIS A 48 -5.80 -38.24 15.39
CA HIS A 48 -6.18 -37.89 14.02
C HIS A 48 -6.99 -36.59 13.98
N GLN A 49 -7.92 -36.39 14.92
CA GLN A 49 -8.68 -35.14 15.06
C GLN A 49 -7.74 -33.93 15.23
N PHE A 50 -6.77 -34.01 16.14
CA PHE A 50 -5.81 -32.91 16.37
C PHE A 50 -5.00 -32.56 15.11
N ARG A 51 -4.63 -33.55 14.29
CA ARG A 51 -3.96 -33.31 13.00
C ARG A 51 -4.85 -32.57 12.02
N LEU A 52 -6.13 -32.92 11.94
CA LEU A 52 -7.10 -32.25 11.08
C LEU A 52 -7.35 -30.82 11.54
N GLU A 53 -7.54 -30.62 12.84
CA GLU A 53 -7.70 -29.31 13.44
C GLU A 53 -6.50 -28.40 13.17
N ARG A 54 -5.27 -28.91 13.39
CA ARG A 54 -4.05 -28.16 13.09
C ARG A 54 -3.97 -27.76 11.62
N ARG A 55 -4.35 -28.67 10.71
CA ARG A 55 -4.40 -28.38 9.27
C ARG A 55 -5.46 -27.33 8.94
N TYR A 56 -6.64 -27.41 9.57
CA TYR A 56 -7.72 -26.45 9.41
C TYR A 56 -7.29 -25.06 9.86
N ARG A 57 -6.77 -24.91 11.09
CA ARG A 57 -6.30 -23.63 11.64
C ARG A 57 -5.25 -22.96 10.74
N ARG A 58 -4.31 -23.73 10.20
CA ARG A 58 -3.30 -23.24 9.24
C ARG A 58 -3.92 -22.74 7.94
N ARG A 59 -4.85 -23.52 7.35
CA ARG A 59 -5.55 -23.12 6.11
C ARG A 59 -6.45 -21.91 6.34
N ALA A 60 -7.13 -21.83 7.48
CA ALA A 60 -7.92 -20.66 7.85
C ALA A 60 -7.04 -19.42 7.94
N LYS A 61 -5.88 -19.48 8.62
CA LYS A 61 -4.93 -18.37 8.67
C LYS A 61 -4.51 -17.89 7.28
N LEU A 62 -4.27 -18.81 6.34
CA LEU A 62 -3.93 -18.46 4.96
C LEU A 62 -5.11 -17.86 4.18
N LYS A 63 -6.33 -18.39 4.36
CA LYS A 63 -7.55 -17.87 3.71
C LYS A 63 -7.90 -16.46 4.20
N TRP A 64 -7.68 -16.20 5.49
CA TRP A 64 -7.94 -14.91 6.12
C TRP A 64 -6.78 -13.92 6.00
N ALA A 65 -5.60 -14.36 5.58
CA ALA A 65 -4.50 -13.46 5.29
C ALA A 65 -4.86 -12.57 4.08
N ARG A 66 -4.85 -11.23 4.28
CA ARG A 66 -5.06 -10.23 3.22
C ARG A 66 -3.75 -9.49 2.92
N PRO A 67 -2.77 -10.14 2.26
CA PRO A 67 -1.45 -9.56 2.04
C PRO A 67 -1.48 -8.32 1.14
N ASN A 68 -2.42 -8.21 0.21
CA ASN A 68 -2.49 -7.06 -0.69
C ASN A 68 -3.02 -5.81 0.03
N TRP A 69 -3.99 -5.98 0.94
CA TRP A 69 -4.50 -4.88 1.76
C TRP A 69 -3.41 -4.35 2.69
N THR A 70 -2.68 -5.24 3.37
CA THR A 70 -1.59 -4.82 4.26
C THR A 70 -0.44 -4.16 3.51
N LYS A 71 -0.13 -4.60 2.28
CA LYS A 71 0.81 -3.90 1.39
C LYS A 71 0.31 -2.49 1.03
N GLY A 72 -0.96 -2.35 0.67
CA GLY A 72 -1.58 -1.07 0.34
C GLY A 72 -1.54 -0.07 1.51
N VAL A 73 -1.95 -0.51 2.70
CA VAL A 73 -1.91 0.33 3.92
C VAL A 73 -0.47 0.72 4.28
N LYS A 74 0.49 -0.21 4.17
CA LYS A 74 1.91 0.12 4.40
C LYS A 74 2.43 1.14 3.39
N LEU A 75 2.06 1.01 2.11
CA LEU A 75 2.45 1.98 1.09
C LEU A 75 1.84 3.36 1.39
N ALA A 76 0.56 3.40 1.79
CA ALA A 76 -0.09 4.64 2.20
C ALA A 76 0.58 5.25 3.44
N GLN A 77 0.98 4.44 4.42
CA GLN A 77 1.70 4.89 5.62
C GLN A 77 3.06 5.51 5.28
N TRP A 78 3.87 4.85 4.44
CA TRP A 78 5.14 5.42 3.99
C TRP A 78 4.91 6.66 3.12
N GLY A 79 3.89 6.64 2.26
CA GLY A 79 3.48 7.78 1.45
C GLY A 79 3.07 8.99 2.29
N SER A 80 2.30 8.78 3.37
CA SER A 80 1.90 9.86 4.27
C SER A 80 3.08 10.43 5.05
N ILE A 81 4.03 9.60 5.48
CA ILE A 81 5.25 10.07 6.15
C ILE A 81 6.05 10.96 5.19
N VAL A 82 6.33 10.46 3.98
CA VAL A 82 7.06 11.23 2.96
C VAL A 82 6.33 12.52 2.61
N PHE A 83 5.01 12.47 2.45
CA PHE A 83 4.19 13.65 2.17
C PHE A 83 4.34 14.73 3.25
N VAL A 84 4.25 14.36 4.53
CA VAL A 84 4.41 15.32 5.64
C VAL A 84 5.83 15.86 5.69
N CYS A 85 6.86 15.03 5.46
CA CYS A 85 8.25 15.50 5.41
C CYS A 85 8.48 16.51 4.27
N VAL A 86 7.96 16.22 3.06
CA VAL A 86 8.05 17.11 1.90
C VAL A 86 7.33 18.43 2.18
N TYR A 87 6.13 18.38 2.75
CA TYR A 87 5.39 19.58 3.17
C TYR A 87 6.18 20.39 4.20
N GLY A 88 6.73 19.73 5.23
CA GLY A 88 7.55 20.35 6.26
C GLY A 88 8.77 21.10 5.68
N VAL A 89 9.47 20.48 4.74
CA VAL A 89 10.67 21.07 4.14
C VAL A 89 10.31 22.22 3.20
N LEU A 90 9.28 22.07 2.35
CA LEU A 90 9.02 23.01 1.26
C LEU A 90 8.04 24.14 1.61
N TYR A 91 7.04 23.87 2.45
CA TYR A 91 5.88 24.75 2.63
C TYR A 91 5.64 25.18 4.08
N LEU A 92 6.15 24.45 5.07
CA LEU A 92 5.96 24.81 6.48
C LEU A 92 6.88 25.96 6.88
N ASP A 93 6.37 27.20 6.85
CA ASP A 93 7.14 28.34 7.31
C ASP A 93 7.05 28.47 8.84
N VAL A 94 8.19 28.34 9.52
CA VAL A 94 8.28 28.36 10.98
C VAL A 94 8.79 29.73 11.42
N GLY A 95 7.95 30.74 11.25
CA GLY A 95 8.19 32.13 11.71
C GLY A 95 9.26 32.90 10.96
N ASP A 96 9.40 34.19 11.29
CA ASP A 96 10.16 35.21 10.56
C ASP A 96 11.71 35.06 10.63
N GLY A 97 12.23 33.87 10.92
CA GLY A 97 13.66 33.56 10.97
C GLY A 97 14.15 32.80 9.74
N GLN A 98 15.45 32.90 9.42
CA GLN A 98 16.09 32.08 8.38
C GLN A 98 15.91 30.59 8.74
N THR A 99 15.06 29.88 8.00
CA THR A 99 14.84 28.45 8.26
C THR A 99 15.94 27.64 7.57
N PRO A 100 16.42 26.53 8.15
CA PRO A 100 17.49 25.73 7.56
C PRO A 100 17.13 25.12 6.19
N PHE A 101 15.86 25.20 5.79
CA PHE A 101 15.34 24.66 4.53
C PHE A 101 15.15 25.74 3.44
N ASP A 102 15.46 27.01 3.71
CA ASP A 102 15.27 28.12 2.76
C ASP A 102 16.06 27.94 1.46
N GLY A 103 17.27 27.38 1.53
CA GLY A 103 18.08 27.06 0.36
C GLY A 103 17.45 25.96 -0.53
N ILE A 104 16.77 24.99 0.08
CA ILE A 104 16.07 23.91 -0.65
C ILE A 104 14.79 24.46 -1.29
N ARG A 105 14.08 25.36 -0.60
CA ARG A 105 12.88 26.03 -1.13
C ARG A 105 13.19 26.91 -2.33
N LYS A 106 14.28 27.68 -2.30
CA LYS A 106 14.70 28.55 -3.41
C LYS A 106 15.04 27.74 -4.65
N THR A 107 15.89 26.72 -4.51
CA THR A 107 16.28 25.84 -5.62
C THR A 107 15.08 25.06 -6.19
N TYR A 108 14.16 24.57 -5.34
CA TYR A 108 12.93 23.93 -5.81
C TYR A 108 12.02 24.90 -6.58
N LYS A 109 11.82 26.13 -6.09
CA LYS A 109 11.03 27.16 -6.77
C LYS A 109 11.66 27.59 -8.10
N GLU A 110 12.99 27.69 -8.18
CA GLU A 110 13.69 27.98 -9.43
C GLU A 110 13.54 26.87 -10.47
N GLN A 111 13.55 25.61 -10.01
CA GLN A 111 13.52 24.45 -10.89
C GLN A 111 12.10 24.02 -11.32
N PHE A 112 11.08 24.24 -10.49
CA PHE A 112 9.68 23.88 -10.78
C PHE A 112 8.76 25.10 -11.04
N GLY A 113 9.16 26.30 -10.62
CA GLY A 113 8.39 27.54 -10.75
C GLY A 113 8.67 28.34 -12.02
N GLY A 114 9.58 27.88 -12.91
CA GLY A 114 9.91 28.53 -14.18
C GLY A 114 8.77 28.64 -15.22
N GLY A 115 7.53 28.34 -14.83
CA GLY A 115 6.31 28.56 -15.64
C GLY A 115 5.32 29.56 -15.04
N ALA A 116 5.58 30.16 -13.87
CA ALA A 116 4.75 31.22 -13.31
C ALA A 116 5.52 32.54 -13.34
N ALA A 117 5.26 33.29 -14.41
CA ALA A 117 5.85 34.59 -14.70
C ALA A 117 5.82 35.54 -13.49
N THR A 118 6.99 36.14 -13.23
CA THR A 118 7.19 37.52 -12.77
C THR A 118 5.95 38.27 -12.29
N THR A 119 5.84 38.53 -10.99
CA THR A 119 5.41 39.85 -10.52
C THR A 119 6.23 40.20 -9.29
N THR A 120 7.18 41.09 -9.55
CA THR A 120 7.80 42.06 -8.66
C THR A 120 7.03 42.33 -7.35
N ALA A 121 7.75 42.27 -6.23
CA ALA A 121 7.45 43.07 -5.05
C ALA A 121 8.79 43.61 -4.52
N ASP A 122 9.28 44.65 -5.20
CA ASP A 122 10.33 45.53 -4.69
C ASP A 122 9.71 46.40 -3.60
N ASP A 123 9.65 45.91 -2.36
CA ASP A 123 9.33 46.75 -1.19
C ASP A 123 10.60 47.46 -0.70
N ASN A 124 11.14 48.35 -1.55
CA ASN A 124 12.10 49.37 -1.13
C ASN A 124 11.30 50.55 -0.56
N SER A 125 10.88 50.45 0.71
CA SER A 125 10.29 51.59 1.42
C SER A 125 11.35 52.66 1.67
N PRO A 126 11.21 53.89 1.12
CA PRO A 126 12.13 54.97 1.40
C PRO A 126 11.96 55.42 2.85
N ALA A 127 13.04 55.33 3.63
CA ALA A 127 13.15 55.95 4.94
C ALA A 127 12.94 57.47 4.81
N ALA A 128 11.77 57.95 5.24
CA ALA A 128 11.51 59.36 5.40
C ALA A 128 12.32 59.90 6.59
N LYS A 129 13.48 60.50 6.31
CA LYS A 129 14.09 61.49 7.21
C LYS A 129 13.21 62.73 7.23
N GLN A 130 12.74 63.14 8.40
CA GLN A 130 12.25 64.50 8.65
C GLN A 130 13.28 65.23 9.55
N PRO A 131 13.65 66.48 9.23
CA PRO A 131 14.76 67.22 9.84
C PRO A 131 14.36 68.12 11.04
N SER A 132 15.41 68.49 11.79
CA SER A 132 15.56 69.50 12.87
C SER A 132 14.71 69.35 14.12
#